data_AF-A0A7C4XNE7-F1
#
_entry.id   AF-A0A7C4XNE7-F1
#
_cell.length_a   1.000
_cell.length_b   1.000
_cell.length_c   1.000
_cell.angle_alpha   90.00
_cell.angle_beta   90.00
_cell.angle_gamma   90.00
#
_symmetry.space_group_name_H-M   'P 1'
#
loop_
_entity.id
_entity.type
_entity.pdbx_description
1 polymer ?
#
loop_
_entity_poly.entity_id
_entity_poly.type
_entity_poly.pdbx_seq_one_letter_code
_entity_poly.pdbx_strand_id
1 'polypeptide(L)' 'MFRVIPAVDLRGGKVVRLRQGREEEITFSLDDPVGGAGSWRGRGGRG' A
#
# COMPACT_ATOMS: atom_id res chain seq x y z
N MET A 1 24.47 -3.55 2.40
CA MET A 1 23.33 -4.49 2.25
C MET A 1 22.09 -3.70 1.87
N PHE A 2 21.40 -4.06 0.80
CA PHE A 2 20.20 -3.35 0.31
C PHE A 2 18.94 -3.91 1.02
N ARG A 3 18.07 -3.03 1.55
CA ARG A 3 16.81 -3.40 2.21
C ARG A 3 15.66 -2.67 1.54
N VAL A 4 14.71 -3.42 0.99
CA VAL A 4 13.45 -2.89 0.47
C VAL A 4 12.43 -2.84 1.60
N ILE A 5 11.77 -1.70 1.75
CA ILE A 5 10.65 -1.52 2.68
C ILE A 5 9.40 -1.26 1.83
N PRO A 6 8.44 -2.19 1.78
CA PRO A 6 7.18 -1.94 1.11
C PRO A 6 6.36 -0.91 1.91
N ALA A 7 5.66 -0.03 1.21
CA ALA A 7 4.79 0.98 1.81
C ALA A 7 3.45 1.01 1.07
N VAL A 8 2.38 1.29 1.81
CA VAL A 8 1.02 1.50 1.31
C VAL A 8 0.40 2.67 2.05
N ASP A 9 -0.37 3.49 1.35
CA ASP A 9 -1.14 4.58 1.96
C ASP A 9 -2.57 4.09 2.25
N LEU A 10 -3.16 4.54 3.36
CA LEU A 10 -4.51 4.17 3.77
C LEU A 10 -5.41 5.39 3.88
N ARG A 11 -6.62 5.31 3.31
CA ARG A 11 -7.66 6.34 3.46
C ARG A 11 -9.05 5.70 3.48
N GLY A 12 -9.84 6.02 4.51
CA GLY A 12 -11.23 5.54 4.62
C GLY A 12 -11.38 4.01 4.58
N GLY A 13 -10.42 3.28 5.13
CA GLY A 13 -10.40 1.81 5.11
C GLY A 13 -9.87 1.18 3.82
N LYS A 14 -9.42 1.97 2.85
CA LYS A 14 -8.90 1.50 1.55
C LYS A 14 -7.40 1.77 1.42
N VAL A 15 -6.69 0.92 0.68
CA VAL A 15 -5.35 1.26 0.18
C VAL A 15 -5.50 2.24 -0.97
N VAL A 16 -4.69 3.29 -1.00
CA VAL A 16 -4.69 4.29 -2.06
C VAL A 16 -3.28 4.54 -2.60
N ARG A 17 -3.19 5.09 -3.81
CA ARG A 17 -1.97 5.72 -4.33
C ARG A 17 -2.28 7.10 -4.85
N LEU A 18 -1.63 8.11 -4.27
CA LEU A 18 -1.78 9.50 -4.67
C LEU A 18 -0.75 9.88 -5.72
N ARG A 19 -1.12 10.71 -6.69
CA ARG A 19 -0.14 11.36 -7.57
C ARG A 19 0.51 12.50 -6.80
N GLN A 20 1.83 12.41 -6.61
CA GLN A 20 2.62 13.43 -5.89
C GLN A 20 2.09 13.78 -4.48
N GLY A 21 1.43 12.83 -3.81
CA GLY A 21 0.90 13.03 -2.45
C GLY A 21 -0.35 13.92 -2.35
N ARG A 22 -0.96 14.31 -3.49
CA ARG A 22 -2.19 15.12 -3.50
C ARG A 22 -3.40 14.22 -3.24
N GLU A 23 -4.15 14.53 -2.19
CA GLU A 23 -5.28 13.72 -1.72
C GLU A 23 -6.38 13.59 -2.78
N GLU A 24 -6.59 14.64 -3.56
CA GLU A 24 -7.55 14.74 -4.64
C GLU A 24 -7.13 13.95 -5.90
N GLU A 25 -5.85 13.58 -6.01
CA GLU A 25 -5.31 12.88 -7.18
C GLU A 25 -5.06 11.38 -6.90
N ILE A 26 -6.12 10.66 -6.54
CA ILE A 26 -6.08 9.20 -6.37
C ILE A 26 -5.90 8.54 -7.75
N THR A 27 -4.82 7.77 -7.89
CA THR A 27 -4.50 7.01 -9.12
C THR A 27 -4.79 5.51 -9.01
N PHE A 28 -4.99 5.00 -7.79
CA PHE A 28 -5.30 3.61 -7.49
C PHE A 28 -6.01 3.51 -6.15
N SER A 29 -6.98 2.60 -6.03
CA SER A 29 -7.63 2.25 -4.77
C SER A 29 -7.92 0.74 -4.69
N LEU A 30 -7.84 0.18 -3.48
CA LEU A 30 -8.19 -1.21 -3.16
C LEU A 30 -8.95 -1.27 -1.84
N ASP A 31 -10.07 -1.99 -1.83
CA ASP A 31 -10.99 -2.05 -0.68
C ASP A 31 -10.54 -3.00 0.45
N ASP A 32 -9.66 -3.96 0.15
CA ASP A 32 -9.14 -4.92 1.12
C ASP A 32 -7.66 -4.65 1.47
N PRO A 33 -7.38 -3.76 2.44
CA PRO A 33 -6.02 -3.46 2.86
C PRO A 33 -5.31 -4.66 3.48
N VAL A 34 -6.05 -5.59 4.09
CA VAL A 34 -5.49 -6.76 4.77
C VAL A 34 -5.07 -7.81 3.74
N GLY A 35 -5.91 -8.11 2.76
CA GLY A 35 -5.56 -9.01 1.65
C GLY A 35 -4.38 -8.47 0.83
N GLY A 36 -4.34 -7.15 0.60
CA GLY A 36 -3.20 -6.47 0.00
C GLY A 36 -1.91 -6.72 0.77
N ALA A 37 -1.89 -6.44 2.08
CA ALA A 37 -0.73 -6.65 2.97
C ALA A 37 -0.31 -8.13 3.08
N GLY A 38 -1.28 -9.05 3.11
CA GLY A 38 -1.03 -10.50 3.22
C GLY A 38 -0.21 -11.05 2.05
N SER A 39 -0.46 -10.57 0.83
CA SER A 39 0.31 -10.94 -0.36
C SER A 39 1.80 -10.57 -0.25
N TRP A 40 2.12 -9.41 0.37
CA TRP A 40 3.51 -8.99 0.58
C TRP A 40 4.24 -9.84 1.62
N ARG A 41 3.54 -10.22 2.69
CA ARG A 41 4.09 -11.09 3.73
C ARG A 41 4.46 -12.47 3.19
N GLY A 42 3.63 -13.04 2.30
CA GLY A 42 3.92 -14.30 1.60
C GLY A 42 5.11 -14.22 0.64
N ARG A 43 5.47 -13.02 0.17
CA ARG A 43 6.57 -12.77 -0.78
C ARG A 43 7.89 -12.36 -0.11
N GLY A 44 8.01 -12.54 1.21
CA GLY A 44 9.23 -12.23 1.97
C GLY A 44 9.26 -10.83 2.59
N GLY A 45 8.14 -10.11 2.57
CA GLY A 45 7.96 -8.90 3.37
C GLY A 45 8.01 -9.24 4.86
N ARG A 46 9.00 -8.70 5.57
CA ARG A 46 9.03 -8.76 7.04
C ARG A 46 8.20 -7.58 7.57
N GLY A 47 7.19 -7.89 8.37
CA GLY A 47 6.36 -6.92 9.09
C GLY A 47 7.14 -6.25 10.21
#